data_AF-A0A2H9RET2-F1
#
_entry.id   AF-A0A2H9RET2-F1
#
_cell.length_a   1.000
_cell.length_b   1.000
_cell.length_c   1.000
_cell.angle_alpha   90.00
_cell.angle_beta   90.00
_cell.angle_gamma   90.00
#
_symmetry.space_group_name_H-M   'P 1'
#
loop_
_entity.id
_entity.type
_entity.pdbx_description
1 polymer ?
#
loop_
_entity_poly.entity_id
_entity_poly.type
_entity_poly.pdbx_seq_one_letter_code
_entity_poly.pdbx_strand_id
1 'polypeptide(L)'
;MLKQAGTFSAEQCDALFAAVLAHDDIDLGAQLPETISLDYTPDQLARCFAICKQLWQEGVDRAALVEMIATIARQHAQTAEEQLAFKYLRAKLKHLRFAFVVCDERHRYPRLFHWMTAIMGNLQDAFKNK
;
A
#
# COMPACT_ATOMS: atom_id res chain seq x y z
N MET A 1 -12.14 -0.60 21.59
CA MET A 1 -12.73 -1.63 20.71
C MET A 1 -13.21 -0.92 19.45
N LEU A 2 -12.51 -1.09 18.32
CA LEU A 2 -12.96 -0.51 17.05
C LEU A 2 -14.22 -1.23 16.61
N LYS A 3 -15.36 -0.53 16.58
CA LYS A 3 -16.57 -0.98 15.86
C LYS A 3 -16.13 -1.35 14.45
N GLN A 4 -16.43 -2.57 14.00
CA GLN A 4 -16.25 -2.95 12.61
C GLN A 4 -17.09 -2.00 11.76
N ALA A 5 -16.44 -1.07 11.07
CA ALA A 5 -17.03 -0.43 9.91
C ALA A 5 -17.39 -1.55 8.93
N GLY A 6 -18.61 -1.52 8.37
CA GLY A 6 -19.05 -2.52 7.41
C GLY A 6 -18.04 -2.69 6.27
N THR A 7 -18.02 -3.88 5.67
CA THR A 7 -17.17 -4.21 4.53
C THR A 7 -17.39 -3.20 3.39
N PHE A 8 -16.31 -2.61 2.89
CA PHE A 8 -16.34 -1.72 1.73
C PHE A 8 -16.61 -2.54 0.46
N SER A 9 -17.22 -1.95 -0.56
CA SER A 9 -17.44 -2.66 -1.83
C SER A 9 -16.13 -2.83 -2.59
N ALA A 10 -16.08 -3.82 -3.49
CA ALA A 10 -14.94 -4.02 -4.38
C ALA A 10 -14.62 -2.74 -5.18
N GLU A 11 -15.64 -2.04 -5.66
CA GLU A 11 -15.50 -0.78 -6.39
C GLU A 11 -14.80 0.31 -5.56
N GLN A 12 -15.08 0.38 -4.26
CA GLN A 12 -14.41 1.33 -3.35
C GLN A 12 -12.94 0.96 -3.14
N CYS A 13 -12.64 -0.33 -2.97
CA CYS A 13 -11.27 -0.82 -2.85
C CYS A 13 -10.48 -0.63 -4.16
N ASP A 14 -11.10 -0.86 -5.30
CA ASP A 14 -10.51 -0.67 -6.62
C ASP A 14 -10.25 0.80 -6.91
N ALA A 15 -11.20 1.69 -6.57
CA ALA A 15 -11.01 3.14 -6.69
C ALA A 15 -9.85 3.64 -5.83
N LEU A 16 -9.75 3.17 -4.58
CA LEU A 16 -8.62 3.46 -3.72
C LEU A 16 -7.31 2.93 -4.33
N PHE A 17 -7.30 1.69 -4.81
CA PHE A 17 -6.09 1.10 -5.36
C PHE A 17 -5.62 1.79 -6.65
N ALA A 18 -6.56 2.20 -7.51
CA ALA A 18 -6.27 3.02 -8.67
C ALA A 18 -5.61 4.35 -8.29
N ALA A 19 -6.12 5.03 -7.25
CA ALA A 19 -5.50 6.24 -6.72
C ALA A 19 -4.09 5.99 -6.14
N VAL A 20 -3.87 4.84 -5.49
CA VAL A 20 -2.54 4.43 -4.98
C VAL A 20 -1.54 4.12 -6.11
N LEU A 21 -2.03 3.66 -7.26
CA LEU A 21 -1.21 3.35 -8.43
C LEU A 21 -0.98 4.55 -9.35
N ALA A 22 -1.67 5.67 -9.13
CA ALA A 22 -1.45 6.89 -9.88
C ALA A 22 0.04 7.29 -9.81
N HIS A 23 0.60 7.61 -10.97
CA HIS A 23 1.99 8.02 -11.06
C HIS A 23 2.17 9.43 -10.49
N ASP A 24 3.25 9.63 -9.75
CA ASP A 24 3.68 10.96 -9.29
C ASP A 24 4.28 11.73 -10.48
N ASP A 25 3.42 12.19 -11.39
CA ASP A 25 3.81 13.08 -12.48
C ASP A 25 3.92 14.51 -11.95
N ILE A 26 5.03 15.18 -12.31
CA ILE A 26 5.24 16.57 -11.91
C ILE A 26 4.31 17.46 -12.74
N ASP A 27 3.21 17.90 -12.12
CA ASP A 27 2.35 18.93 -12.68
C ASP A 27 2.93 20.32 -12.40
N LEU A 28 3.60 20.89 -13.40
CA LEU A 28 4.17 22.25 -13.33
C LEU A 28 3.10 23.36 -13.32
N GLY A 29 1.85 23.03 -13.66
CA GLY A 29 0.69 23.92 -13.60
C GLY A 29 -0.08 23.85 -12.29
N ALA A 30 0.29 22.93 -11.39
CA ALA A 30 -0.40 22.75 -10.12
C ALA A 30 -0.35 24.04 -9.28
N GLN A 31 -1.52 24.53 -8.89
CA GLN A 31 -1.65 25.67 -7.99
C GLN A 31 -1.98 25.18 -6.59
N LEU A 32 -1.42 25.87 -5.58
CA LEU A 32 -1.81 25.61 -4.20
C LEU A 32 -3.28 26.02 -4.04
N PRO A 33 -4.16 25.14 -3.53
CA PRO A 33 -5.53 25.52 -3.23
C PRO A 33 -5.56 26.65 -2.20
N GLU A 34 -6.51 27.58 -2.35
CA GLU A 34 -6.67 28.72 -1.43
C GLU A 34 -6.92 28.31 0.02
N THR A 35 -7.43 27.09 0.24
CA THR A 35 -7.66 26.54 1.57
C THR A 35 -7.42 25.04 1.57
N ILE A 36 -6.69 24.56 2.59
CA ILE A 36 -6.51 23.14 2.88
C ILE A 36 -7.30 22.83 4.16
N SER A 37 -8.38 22.06 4.05
CA SER A 37 -9.13 21.60 5.22
C SER A 37 -8.50 20.31 5.77
N LEU A 38 -8.10 20.36 7.03
CA LEU A 38 -7.52 19.23 7.77
C LEU A 38 -8.45 18.76 8.91
N ASP A 39 -9.71 19.20 8.91
CA ASP A 39 -10.70 18.92 9.95
C ASP A 39 -11.31 17.52 9.78
N TYR A 40 -10.48 16.49 9.96
CA TYR A 40 -10.92 15.10 9.93
C TYR A 40 -11.37 14.66 11.32
N THR A 41 -12.58 14.11 11.39
CA THR A 41 -13.09 13.46 12.60
C THR A 41 -12.39 12.11 12.83
N PRO A 42 -12.30 11.63 14.09
CA PRO A 42 -11.77 10.30 14.39
C PRO A 42 -12.47 9.18 13.61
N ASP A 43 -13.79 9.28 13.40
CA ASP A 43 -14.57 8.30 12.62
C ASP A 43 -14.22 8.32 11.13
N GLN A 44 -13.84 9.47 10.56
CA GLN A 44 -13.34 9.53 9.18
C GLN A 44 -11.97 8.85 9.08
N LEU A 45 -11.05 9.14 10.00
CA LEU A 45 -9.73 8.51 10.01
C LEU A 45 -9.83 6.99 10.22
N ALA A 46 -10.70 6.55 11.14
CA ALA A 46 -10.94 5.13 11.36
C ALA A 46 -11.49 4.41 10.10
N ARG A 47 -12.39 5.06 9.36
CA ARG A 47 -12.89 4.53 8.06
C ARG A 47 -11.80 4.48 7.00
N CYS A 48 -10.97 5.53 6.88
CA CYS A 48 -9.81 5.53 5.99
C CYS A 48 -8.85 4.38 6.32
N PHE A 49 -8.56 4.17 7.60
CA PHE A 49 -7.73 3.04 8.03
C PHE A 49 -8.37 1.69 7.68
N ALA A 50 -9.68 1.55 7.90
CA ALA A 50 -10.41 0.30 7.65
C ALA A 50 -10.38 -0.10 6.17
N ILE A 51 -10.62 0.81 5.23
CA ILE A 51 -10.57 0.49 3.80
C ILE A 51 -9.14 0.13 3.34
N CYS A 52 -8.11 0.83 3.84
CA CYS A 52 -6.71 0.49 3.55
C CYS A 52 -6.34 -0.91 4.07
N LYS A 53 -6.87 -1.28 5.23
CA LYS A 53 -6.68 -2.61 5.81
C LYS A 53 -7.40 -3.67 4.98
N GLN A 54 -8.66 -3.45 4.57
CA GLN A 54 -9.41 -4.37 3.72
C GLN A 54 -8.70 -4.61 2.38
N LEU A 55 -8.27 -3.54 1.70
CA LEU A 55 -7.51 -3.62 0.45
C LEU A 55 -6.26 -4.50 0.56
N TRP A 56 -5.57 -4.45 1.70
CA TRP A 56 -4.43 -5.33 1.97
C TRP A 56 -4.85 -6.78 2.26
N GLN A 57 -5.90 -7.00 3.05
CA GLN A 57 -6.35 -8.34 3.42
C GLN A 57 -6.87 -9.13 2.21
N GLU A 58 -7.58 -8.48 1.30
CA GLU A 58 -8.08 -9.09 0.06
C GLU A 58 -7.00 -9.18 -1.03
N GLY A 59 -6.04 -8.26 -0.99
CA GLY A 59 -5.04 -8.09 -2.03
C GLY A 59 -3.73 -8.85 -1.83
N VAL A 60 -3.54 -9.53 -0.69
CA VAL A 60 -2.28 -10.21 -0.35
C VAL A 60 -2.52 -11.67 -0.02
N ASP A 61 -2.22 -12.54 -0.98
CA ASP A 61 -1.98 -13.96 -0.70
C ASP A 61 -0.59 -14.12 -0.09
N ARG A 62 -0.54 -14.63 1.15
CA ARG A 62 0.70 -14.88 1.88
C ARG A 62 1.56 -15.93 1.20
N ALA A 63 0.96 -16.95 0.59
CA ALA A 63 1.69 -18.00 -0.10
C ALA A 63 2.36 -17.42 -1.36
N ALA A 64 1.61 -16.65 -2.15
CA ALA A 64 2.13 -15.94 -3.32
C ALA A 64 3.28 -14.97 -2.95
N LEU A 65 3.15 -14.24 -1.83
CA LEU A 65 4.23 -13.36 -1.34
C LEU A 65 5.51 -14.13 -0.99
N VAL A 66 5.39 -15.28 -0.31
CA VAL A 66 6.54 -16.12 0.08
C VAL A 66 7.21 -16.71 -1.16
N GLU A 67 6.43 -17.26 -2.10
CA GLU A 67 6.96 -17.79 -3.37
C GLU A 67 7.66 -16.71 -4.19
N MET A 68 7.07 -15.51 -4.25
CA MET A 68 7.68 -14.38 -4.96
C MET A 68 9.02 -14.00 -4.33
N ILE A 69 9.11 -13.90 -2.99
CA ILE A 69 10.39 -13.65 -2.29
C ILE A 69 11.40 -14.77 -2.58
N ALA A 70 10.97 -16.04 -2.56
CA ALA A 70 11.84 -17.19 -2.82
C ALA A 70 12.37 -17.19 -4.26
N THR A 71 11.54 -16.89 -5.25
CA THR A 71 11.94 -16.79 -6.66
C THR A 71 12.96 -15.69 -6.89
N ILE A 72 12.84 -14.55 -6.20
CA ILE A 72 13.81 -13.46 -6.29
C ILE A 72 15.13 -13.85 -5.63
N ALA A 73 15.08 -14.47 -4.45
CA ALA A 73 16.27 -14.95 -3.74
C ALA A 73 17.07 -15.96 -4.58
N ARG A 74 16.40 -16.74 -5.45
CA ARG A 74 17.01 -17.68 -6.40
C ARG A 74 17.55 -17.01 -7.68
N GLN A 75 17.56 -15.68 -7.78
CA GLN A 75 18.08 -14.88 -8.90
C GLN A 75 17.46 -15.13 -10.28
N HIS A 76 16.32 -15.84 -10.37
CA HIS A 76 15.67 -16.09 -11.65
C HIS A 76 15.24 -14.78 -12.34
N ALA A 77 15.24 -14.79 -13.68
CA ALA A 77 14.62 -13.72 -14.46
C ALA A 77 13.11 -13.79 -14.22
N GLN A 78 12.52 -12.69 -13.75
CA GLN A 78 11.08 -12.62 -13.52
C GLN A 78 10.35 -12.21 -14.79
N THR A 79 9.24 -12.89 -15.05
CA THR A 79 8.28 -12.53 -16.09
C THR A 79 7.70 -11.14 -15.82
N ALA A 80 7.17 -10.50 -16.86
CA ALA A 80 6.51 -9.19 -16.72
C ALA A 80 5.30 -9.26 -15.75
N GLU A 81 4.63 -10.41 -15.69
CA GLU A 81 3.50 -10.66 -14.78
C GLU A 81 3.94 -10.70 -13.32
N GLU A 82 5.04 -11.39 -12.99
CA GLU A 82 5.61 -11.42 -11.64
C GLU A 82 6.07 -10.03 -11.18
N GLN A 83 6.69 -9.25 -12.07
CA GLN A 83 7.11 -7.88 -11.78
C GLN A 83 5.90 -6.97 -11.49
N LEU A 84 4.82 -7.12 -12.25
CA LEU A 84 3.58 -6.38 -12.03
C LEU A 84 2.91 -6.77 -10.72
N ALA A 85 2.81 -8.08 -10.44
CA ALA A 85 2.27 -8.59 -9.18
C ALA A 85 3.09 -8.08 -7.98
N PHE A 86 4.42 -8.07 -8.08
CA PHE A 86 5.29 -7.50 -7.07
C PHE A 86 5.07 -5.99 -6.89
N LYS A 87 4.96 -5.22 -7.98
CA LYS A 87 4.65 -3.77 -7.94
C LYS A 87 3.37 -3.53 -7.16
N TYR A 88 2.30 -4.26 -7.47
CA TYR A 88 1.00 -4.12 -6.81
C TYR A 88 1.04 -4.50 -5.33
N LEU A 89 1.68 -5.61 -4.99
CA LEU A 89 1.88 -6.04 -3.61
C LEU A 89 2.64 -5.00 -2.80
N ARG A 90 3.72 -4.46 -3.37
CA ARG A 90 4.53 -3.41 -2.73
C ARG A 90 3.73 -2.12 -2.55
N ALA A 91 2.92 -1.73 -3.53
CA ALA A 91 2.05 -0.56 -3.44
C ALA A 91 1.05 -0.68 -2.28
N LYS A 92 0.35 -1.82 -2.17
CA LYS A 92 -0.59 -2.09 -1.07
C LYS A 92 0.10 -2.06 0.31
N LEU A 93 1.28 -2.67 0.43
CA LEU A 93 2.05 -2.68 1.68
C LEU A 93 2.58 -1.29 2.07
N LYS A 94 3.08 -0.50 1.11
CA LYS A 94 3.49 0.89 1.34
C LYS A 94 2.32 1.75 1.80
N HIS A 95 1.17 1.60 1.14
CA HIS A 95 -0.01 2.38 1.47
C HIS A 95 -0.57 2.01 2.86
N LEU A 96 -0.60 0.73 3.22
CA LEU A 96 -1.00 0.31 4.56
C LEU A 96 -0.05 0.86 5.64
N ARG A 97 1.26 0.88 5.38
CA ARG A 97 2.24 1.53 6.27
C ARG A 97 1.92 3.01 6.48
N PHE A 98 1.54 3.73 5.42
CA PHE A 98 1.09 5.12 5.51
C PHE A 98 -0.18 5.26 6.35
N ALA A 99 -1.19 4.40 6.13
CA ALA A 99 -2.43 4.41 6.90
C ALA A 99 -2.19 4.23 8.41
N PHE A 100 -1.26 3.36 8.82
CA PHE A 100 -0.85 3.23 10.24
C PHE A 100 -0.23 4.50 10.83
N VAL A 101 0.41 5.33 10.03
CA VAL A 101 1.07 6.56 10.52
C VAL A 101 0.08 7.72 10.54
N VAL A 102 -0.80 7.81 9.55
CA VAL A 102 -1.69 8.96 9.38
C VAL A 102 -3.06 8.78 10.03
N CYS A 103 -3.63 7.57 9.96
CA CYS A 103 -5.02 7.33 10.35
C CYS A 103 -5.18 6.61 11.69
N ASP A 104 -4.18 5.85 12.14
CA ASP A 104 -4.24 5.12 13.42
C ASP A 104 -3.90 6.03 14.60
N GLU A 105 -4.62 5.88 15.71
CA GLU A 105 -4.43 6.68 16.94
C GLU A 105 -3.01 6.59 17.51
N ARG A 106 -2.29 5.49 17.26
CA ARG A 106 -0.92 5.30 17.75
C ARG A 106 0.12 5.93 16.82
N HIS A 107 -0.28 6.30 15.61
CA HIS A 107 0.58 6.86 14.56
C HIS A 107 1.86 6.03 14.33
N ARG A 108 1.76 4.71 14.50
CA ARG A 108 2.89 3.77 14.49
C ARG A 108 2.49 2.46 13.83
N TYR A 109 3.29 2.03 12.87
CA TYR A 109 3.15 0.71 12.25
C TYR A 109 3.96 -0.35 13.02
N PRO A 110 3.56 -1.64 12.96
CA PRO A 110 4.32 -2.71 13.59
C PRO A 110 5.73 -2.88 13.01
N ARG A 111 6.71 -3.27 13.84
CA ARG A 111 8.11 -3.49 13.40
C ARG A 111 8.23 -4.49 12.25
N LEU A 112 7.33 -5.47 12.17
CA LEU A 112 7.31 -6.42 11.05
C LEU A 112 7.10 -5.72 9.70
N PHE A 113 6.20 -4.73 9.63
CA PHE A 113 5.98 -3.95 8.41
C PHE A 113 7.22 -3.15 8.00
N HIS A 114 8.00 -2.67 8.98
CA HIS A 114 9.28 -2.01 8.71
C HIS A 114 10.18 -2.92 7.86
N TRP A 115 10.45 -4.11 8.38
CA TRP A 115 11.33 -5.10 7.75
C TRP A 115 10.80 -5.56 6.40
N MET A 116 9.50 -5.85 6.30
CA MET A 116 8.89 -6.23 5.02
C MET A 116 9.10 -5.15 3.95
N THR A 117 8.79 -3.89 4.26
CA THR A 117 8.98 -2.79 3.29
C THR A 117 10.44 -2.53 2.91
N ALA A 118 11.38 -2.75 3.84
CA ALA A 118 12.82 -2.65 3.58
C ALA A 118 13.31 -3.78 2.65
N ILE A 119 12.91 -5.03 2.92
CA ILE A 119 13.24 -6.18 2.07
C ILE A 119 12.68 -5.95 0.66
N MET A 120 11.42 -5.55 0.53
CA MET A 120 10.83 -5.23 -0.78
C MET A 120 11.52 -4.07 -1.49
N GLY A 121 12.10 -3.13 -0.73
CA GLY A 121 13.03 -2.10 -1.20
C GLY A 121 14.16 -2.72 -2.00
N ASN A 122 14.98 -3.50 -1.31
CA ASN A 122 16.14 -4.18 -1.88
C ASN A 122 15.77 -5.09 -3.07
N LEU A 123 14.65 -5.80 -2.98
CA LEU A 123 14.17 -6.68 -4.05
C LEU A 123 13.84 -5.89 -5.33
N GLN A 124 13.24 -4.70 -5.21
CA GLN A 124 12.99 -3.86 -6.39
C GLN A 124 14.28 -3.35 -7.02
N ASP A 125 15.26 -2.97 -6.22
CA ASP A 125 16.54 -2.49 -6.74
C ASP A 125 17.28 -3.60 -7.47
N ALA A 126 17.20 -4.84 -6.96
CA ALA A 126 17.70 -6.02 -7.67
C ALA A 126 17.01 -6.27 -9.01
N PHE A 127 15.74 -5.87 -9.18
CA PHE A 127 15.05 -5.96 -10.47
C PHE A 127 15.48 -4.91 -11.48
N LYS A 128 15.75 -3.69 -11.02
CA LYS A 128 16.13 -2.57 -11.90
C LYS A 128 17.57 -2.63 -12.37
N ASN A 129 18.44 -3.31 -11.63
CA ASN A 129 19.89 -3.37 -11.88
C ASN A 129 20.33 -4.67 -12.59
N LYS A 130 19.43 -5.30 -13.37
CA LYS A 130 19.79 -6.40 -14.29
C LYS A 130 20.01 -5.87 -15.70
#